data_AF-A0A0H3E7R4-F1
#
_entry.id   AF-A0A0H3E7R4-F1
#
_cell.length_a   1.000
_cell.length_b   1.000
_cell.length_c   1.000
_cell.angle_alpha   90.00
_cell.angle_beta   90.00
_cell.angle_gamma   90.00
#
_symmetry.space_group_name_H-M   'P 1'
#
loop_
_entity.id
_entity.type
_entity.pdbx_description
1 polymer ?
#
loop_
_entity_poly.entity_id
_entity_poly.type
_entity_poly.pdbx_seq_one_letter_code
_entity_poly.pdbx_strand_id
1 'polypeptide(L)'
;MDGATQRSCMADELDIPDTTKLTDSWTKTSVGDYDRIQRQSSNTIDIVWQYSDKVTASLSAQTDSYRVTLPYSWHNEVSTSVDDSTITVTDKDRPNYSLCTFKVSSDTNAGDIGNSLIERYQIGDTPVQLWATRWAFVTVTAPSSISAEDAEDVTELQTGDTVDYESLISQIQSGDYSGLFTTDEFLKAHITVSSLS
;
A
#
# COMPACT_ATOMS: atom_id res chain seq x y z
N MET A 1 -0.24 1.11 52.53
CA MET A 1 -0.91 1.76 51.38
C MET A 1 0.01 1.51 50.22
N ASP A 2 -0.34 0.53 49.39
CA ASP A 2 0.45 0.20 48.20
C ASP A 2 0.32 1.38 47.24
N GLY A 3 1.42 2.12 47.08
CA GLY A 3 1.53 3.28 46.21
C GLY A 3 1.57 2.86 44.75
N ALA A 4 0.50 2.23 44.26
CA ALA A 4 0.32 2.02 42.83
C ALA A 4 0.07 3.39 42.19
N THR A 5 1.09 3.92 41.52
CA THR A 5 0.99 5.11 40.70
C THR A 5 -0.13 4.87 39.69
N GLN A 6 -1.22 5.64 39.79
CA GLN A 6 -2.37 5.48 38.91
C GLN A 6 -1.92 5.76 37.46
N ARG A 7 -1.94 4.73 36.62
CA ARG A 7 -1.58 4.84 35.20
C ARG A 7 -2.64 5.70 34.51
N SER A 8 -2.19 6.62 33.66
CA SER A 8 -3.10 7.43 32.84
C SER A 8 -3.75 6.53 31.78
N CYS A 9 -5.03 6.75 31.47
CA CYS A 9 -5.72 6.04 30.38
C CYS A 9 -4.99 6.20 29.04
N MET A 10 -4.33 7.34 28.80
CA MET A 10 -3.50 7.55 27.61
C MET A 10 -2.25 6.65 27.59
N ALA A 11 -1.69 6.34 28.76
CA ALA A 11 -0.54 5.44 28.86
C ALA A 11 -0.94 3.98 28.64
N ASP A 12 -2.16 3.59 29.02
CA ASP A 12 -2.71 2.28 28.71
C ASP A 12 -3.07 2.16 27.22
N GLU A 13 -3.69 3.19 26.63
CA GLU A 13 -4.04 3.22 25.19
C GLU A 13 -2.80 3.14 24.30
N LEU A 14 -1.72 3.83 24.66
CA LEU A 14 -0.46 3.85 23.91
C LEU A 14 0.53 2.73 24.33
N ASP A 15 0.08 1.81 25.19
CA ASP A 15 0.88 0.74 25.82
C ASP A 15 2.23 1.21 26.39
N ILE A 16 2.31 2.47 26.85
CA ILE A 16 3.57 3.08 27.31
C ILE A 16 4.00 2.37 28.57
N PRO A 17 5.17 1.71 28.61
CA PRO A 17 5.61 0.99 29.78
C PRO A 17 5.73 1.96 30.96
N ASP A 18 5.65 1.42 32.17
CA ASP A 18 5.87 2.21 33.38
C ASP A 18 7.13 3.10 33.21
N THR A 19 6.99 4.39 33.49
CA THR A 19 8.05 5.38 33.26
C THR A 19 9.33 5.04 34.01
N THR A 20 9.23 4.29 35.10
CA THR A 20 10.37 3.75 35.85
C THR A 20 11.21 2.72 35.07
N LYS A 21 10.70 2.20 33.95
CA LYS A 21 11.41 1.28 33.04
C LYS A 21 12.00 1.98 31.82
N LEU A 22 11.78 3.29 31.67
CA LEU A 22 12.35 4.08 30.59
C LEU A 22 13.75 4.55 30.96
N THR A 23 14.63 4.61 29.97
CA THR A 23 15.98 5.16 30.12
C THR A 23 16.08 6.46 29.35
N ASP A 24 17.14 7.24 29.63
CA ASP A 24 17.48 8.45 28.87
C ASP A 24 17.99 8.16 27.44
N SER A 25 18.25 6.89 27.15
CA SER A 25 18.71 6.37 25.87
C SER A 25 17.54 5.88 25.03
N TRP A 26 17.66 5.97 23.70
CA TRP A 26 16.65 5.44 22.79
C TRP A 26 16.58 3.91 22.89
N THR A 27 15.37 3.41 23.10
CA THR A 27 15.06 1.97 23.12
C THR A 27 14.03 1.68 22.04
N LYS A 28 14.22 0.57 21.32
CA LYS A 28 13.32 0.09 20.26
C LYS A 28 12.63 -1.19 20.76
N THR A 29 11.31 -1.19 20.77
CA THR A 29 10.49 -2.36 21.14
C THR A 29 9.47 -2.63 20.05
N SER A 30 9.40 -3.87 19.57
CA SER A 30 8.37 -4.27 18.60
C SER A 30 7.03 -4.49 19.29
N VAL A 31 5.98 -3.92 18.72
CA VAL A 31 4.59 -3.96 19.20
C VAL A 31 3.69 -4.22 17.99
N GLY A 32 3.42 -5.51 17.74
CA GLY A 32 2.72 -5.93 16.52
C GLY A 32 3.48 -5.50 15.25
N ASP A 33 2.79 -4.77 14.39
CA ASP A 33 3.30 -4.30 13.09
C ASP A 33 4.20 -3.06 13.20
N TYR A 34 4.31 -2.47 14.39
CA TYR A 34 5.08 -1.26 14.63
C TYR A 34 6.30 -1.54 15.51
N ASP A 35 7.31 -0.71 15.33
CA ASP A 35 8.36 -0.54 16.31
C ASP A 35 8.12 0.79 17.05
N ARG A 36 8.06 0.71 18.37
CA ARG A 36 8.05 1.87 19.25
C ARG A 36 9.48 2.22 19.63
N ILE A 37 9.91 3.42 19.29
CA ILE A 37 11.20 3.97 19.66
C ILE A 37 10.97 5.06 20.71
N GLN A 38 11.52 4.88 21.91
CA GLN A 38 11.20 5.75 23.04
C GLN A 38 12.40 6.03 23.93
N ARG A 39 12.35 7.15 24.64
CA ARG A 39 13.27 7.52 25.73
C ARG A 39 12.57 8.42 26.74
N GLN A 40 13.12 8.50 27.94
CA GLN A 40 12.75 9.50 28.93
C GLN A 40 13.69 10.70 28.84
N SER A 41 13.15 11.91 28.73
CA SER A 41 13.91 13.15 28.77
C SER A 41 13.39 14.03 29.89
N SER A 42 14.08 14.00 31.04
CA SER A 42 13.65 14.69 32.27
C SER A 42 12.20 14.36 32.66
N ASN A 43 11.27 15.31 32.50
CA ASN A 43 9.85 15.18 32.83
C ASN A 43 8.97 14.83 31.61
N THR A 44 9.59 14.48 30.48
CA THR A 44 8.92 14.17 29.21
C THR A 44 9.31 12.78 28.73
N ILE A 45 8.44 12.18 27.92
CA ILE A 45 8.70 10.92 27.23
C ILE A 45 8.60 11.21 25.74
N ASP A 46 9.67 10.94 25.01
CA ASP A 46 9.66 10.99 23.55
C ASP A 46 9.25 9.60 23.04
N ILE A 47 8.27 9.55 22.15
CA ILE A 47 7.80 8.31 21.51
C ILE A 47 7.68 8.54 20.01
N VAL A 48 8.31 7.66 19.24
CA VAL A 48 8.19 7.58 17.79
C VAL A 48 7.66 6.19 17.45
N TRP A 49 6.60 6.16 16.65
CA TRP A 49 6.07 4.94 16.07
C TRP A 49 6.48 4.88 14.61
N GLN A 50 6.99 3.73 14.19
CA GLN A 50 7.27 3.44 12.79
C GLN A 50 6.79 2.03 12.49
N TYR A 51 6.48 1.76 11.23
CA TYR A 51 6.29 0.36 10.80
C TYR A 51 7.54 -0.44 11.09
N SER A 52 7.34 -1.70 11.48
CA SER A 52 8.46 -2.59 11.75
C SER A 52 9.27 -2.85 10.47
N ASP A 53 10.52 -3.26 10.66
CA ASP A 53 11.40 -3.59 9.53
C ASP A 53 10.79 -4.73 8.68
N LYS A 54 10.03 -5.64 9.31
CA LYS A 54 9.32 -6.73 8.62
C LYS A 54 8.18 -6.22 7.75
N VAL A 55 7.35 -5.32 8.29
CA VAL A 55 6.24 -4.71 7.54
C VAL A 55 6.78 -3.91 6.38
N THR A 56 7.78 -3.06 6.64
CA THR A 56 8.44 -2.24 5.61
C THR A 56 9.05 -3.09 4.50
N ALA A 57 9.71 -4.21 4.86
CA ALA A 57 10.24 -5.15 3.88
C ALA A 57 9.14 -5.85 3.07
N SER A 58 8.02 -6.23 3.70
CA SER A 58 6.89 -6.87 3.01
C SER A 58 6.17 -5.95 2.02
N LEU A 59 6.25 -4.63 2.24
CA LEU A 59 5.62 -3.60 1.42
C LEU A 59 6.62 -2.90 0.49
N SER A 60 7.79 -3.50 0.28
CA SER A 60 8.83 -2.94 -0.58
C SER A 60 9.26 -3.98 -1.60
N ALA A 61 9.23 -3.60 -2.88
CA ALA A 61 9.78 -4.37 -3.97
C ALA A 61 10.82 -3.52 -4.72
N GLN A 62 11.90 -4.13 -5.20
CA GLN A 62 12.94 -3.40 -5.91
C GLN A 62 13.49 -4.21 -7.08
N THR A 63 13.83 -3.50 -8.15
CA THR A 63 14.69 -3.96 -9.26
C THR A 63 16.13 -3.52 -9.00
N ASP A 64 17.01 -3.69 -9.99
CA ASP A 64 18.35 -3.09 -9.98
C ASP A 64 18.36 -1.58 -10.21
N SER A 65 17.23 -0.98 -10.61
CA SER A 65 17.17 0.45 -11.00
C SER A 65 16.25 1.31 -10.12
N TYR A 66 15.23 0.72 -9.48
CA TYR A 66 14.27 1.48 -8.68
C TYR A 66 13.62 0.61 -7.60
N ARG A 67 13.08 1.26 -6.57
CA ARG A 67 12.29 0.67 -5.50
C ARG A 67 10.86 1.21 -5.53
N VAL A 68 9.91 0.34 -5.25
CA VAL A 68 8.50 0.65 -5.03
C VAL A 68 8.15 0.36 -3.57
N THR A 69 7.47 1.30 -2.94
CA THR A 69 6.89 1.15 -1.59
C THR A 69 5.37 1.18 -1.70
N LEU A 70 4.73 0.13 -1.20
CA LEU A 70 3.30 -0.14 -1.28
C LEU A 70 2.54 0.38 -0.04
N PRO A 71 1.23 0.66 -0.15
CA PRO A 71 0.42 1.06 0.99
C PRO A 71 0.37 0.01 2.09
N TYR A 72 0.23 0.47 3.34
CA TYR A 72 0.02 -0.42 4.47
C TYR A 72 -1.28 -1.22 4.40
N SER A 73 -2.32 -0.70 3.74
CA SER A 73 -3.57 -1.45 3.53
C SER A 73 -3.38 -2.75 2.73
N TRP A 74 -2.24 -2.89 2.04
CA TRP A 74 -1.88 -4.11 1.32
C TRP A 74 -1.02 -5.08 2.15
N HIS A 75 -0.73 -4.75 3.40
CA HIS A 75 0.09 -5.60 4.26
C HIS A 75 -0.59 -6.96 4.49
N ASN A 76 0.09 -8.03 4.09
CA ASN A 76 -0.38 -9.43 4.09
C ASN A 76 -1.43 -9.81 3.02
N GLU A 77 -1.94 -8.84 2.26
CA GLU A 77 -2.94 -9.04 1.20
C GLU A 77 -2.32 -9.25 -0.19
N VAL A 78 -1.09 -8.77 -0.41
CA VAL A 78 -0.47 -8.78 -1.74
C VAL A 78 0.76 -9.67 -1.83
N SER A 79 1.08 -10.06 -3.06
CA SER A 79 2.35 -10.64 -3.44
C SER A 79 3.04 -9.78 -4.49
N THR A 80 4.36 -9.68 -4.42
CA THR A 80 5.17 -8.95 -5.39
C THR A 80 6.09 -9.91 -6.14
N SER A 81 6.10 -9.83 -7.47
CA SER A 81 7.09 -10.51 -8.31
C SER A 81 7.96 -9.48 -9.02
N VAL A 82 9.23 -9.84 -9.22
CA VAL A 82 10.21 -9.00 -9.92
C VAL A 82 10.77 -9.81 -11.07
N ASP A 83 10.64 -9.27 -12.28
CA ASP A 83 11.16 -9.84 -13.53
C ASP A 83 11.94 -8.74 -14.26
N ASP A 84 13.26 -8.87 -14.29
CA ASP A 84 14.20 -7.84 -14.75
C ASP A 84 13.91 -6.45 -14.18
N SER A 85 13.38 -5.56 -15.03
CA SER A 85 13.04 -4.17 -14.72
C SER A 85 11.55 -3.96 -14.49
N THR A 86 10.81 -5.04 -14.21
CA THR A 86 9.35 -5.05 -14.01
C THR A 86 9.02 -5.56 -12.63
N ILE A 87 8.20 -4.80 -11.89
CA ILE A 87 7.61 -5.23 -10.62
C ILE A 87 6.12 -5.40 -10.86
N THR A 88 5.58 -6.58 -10.56
CA THR A 88 4.13 -6.85 -10.61
C THR A 88 3.62 -7.10 -9.20
N VAL A 89 2.54 -6.41 -8.84
CA VAL A 89 1.84 -6.61 -7.58
C VAL A 89 0.52 -7.31 -7.87
N THR A 90 0.26 -8.42 -7.19
CA THR A 90 -0.99 -9.20 -7.33
C THR A 90 -1.67 -9.31 -5.98
N ASP A 91 -2.99 -9.50 -6.01
CA ASP A 91 -3.70 -10.08 -4.88
C ASP A 91 -3.09 -11.46 -4.57
N LYS A 92 -2.82 -11.74 -3.31
CA LYS A 92 -2.26 -13.01 -2.84
C LYS A 92 -3.25 -14.17 -3.00
N ASP A 93 -4.54 -13.92 -2.78
CA ASP A 93 -5.58 -14.93 -2.93
C ASP A 93 -5.99 -15.12 -4.39
N ARG A 94 -5.73 -14.11 -5.23
CA ARG A 94 -6.01 -14.14 -6.68
C ARG A 94 -4.76 -13.79 -7.52
N PRO A 95 -3.73 -14.66 -7.54
CA PRO A 95 -2.42 -14.36 -8.13
C PRO A 95 -2.42 -14.16 -9.65
N ASN A 96 -3.53 -14.48 -10.33
CA ASN A 96 -3.68 -14.26 -11.77
C ASN A 96 -4.09 -12.82 -12.12
N TYR A 97 -4.50 -12.01 -11.14
CA TYR A 97 -4.99 -10.66 -11.35
C TYR A 97 -4.04 -9.65 -10.69
N SER A 98 -3.32 -8.91 -11.53
CA SER A 98 -2.41 -7.86 -11.07
C SER A 98 -3.20 -6.64 -10.59
N LEU A 99 -2.84 -6.13 -9.40
CA LEU A 99 -3.30 -4.83 -8.91
C LEU A 99 -2.62 -3.71 -9.69
N CYS A 100 -1.31 -3.82 -9.90
CA CYS A 100 -0.54 -2.88 -10.70
C CYS A 100 0.81 -3.46 -11.14
N THR A 101 1.41 -2.82 -12.13
CA THR A 101 2.74 -3.16 -12.64
C THR A 101 3.57 -1.89 -12.79
N PHE A 102 4.84 -1.97 -12.41
CA PHE A 102 5.85 -0.95 -12.65
C PHE A 102 6.84 -1.50 -13.66
N LYS A 103 7.15 -0.74 -14.71
CA LYS A 103 8.15 -1.15 -15.71
C LYS A 103 9.00 0.02 -16.16
N VAL A 104 10.27 -0.24 -16.45
CA VAL A 104 11.13 0.74 -17.12
C VAL A 104 10.70 0.90 -18.57
N SER A 105 10.23 2.09 -18.95
CA SER A 105 9.78 2.37 -20.31
C SER A 105 9.66 3.87 -20.57
N SER A 106 10.11 4.30 -21.76
CA SER A 106 9.90 5.65 -22.29
C SER A 106 8.71 5.74 -23.27
N ASP A 107 7.92 4.67 -23.41
CA ASP A 107 6.78 4.65 -24.33
C ASP A 107 5.73 5.73 -23.97
N THR A 108 5.23 6.40 -24.99
CA THR A 108 4.18 7.41 -24.88
C THR A 108 2.77 6.80 -24.89
N ASN A 109 2.61 5.54 -25.28
CA ASN A 109 1.32 4.84 -25.26
C ASN A 109 0.73 4.82 -23.83
N ALA A 110 -0.51 5.27 -23.69
CA ALA A 110 -1.22 5.34 -22.42
C ALA A 110 -2.17 4.15 -22.17
N GLY A 111 -2.29 3.22 -23.12
CA GLY A 111 -3.20 2.09 -23.05
C GLY A 111 -4.65 2.46 -23.40
N ASP A 112 -5.59 1.73 -22.82
CA ASP A 112 -7.03 1.92 -22.95
C ASP A 112 -7.72 2.01 -21.58
N ILE A 113 -9.06 2.09 -21.55
CA ILE A 113 -9.82 2.21 -20.29
C ILE A 113 -9.64 0.98 -19.38
N GLY A 114 -9.45 -0.21 -19.96
CA GLY A 114 -9.32 -1.46 -19.21
C GLY A 114 -7.91 -1.67 -18.66
N ASN A 115 -6.88 -1.30 -19.40
CA ASN A 115 -5.49 -1.33 -18.95
C ASN A 115 -4.76 -0.06 -19.38
N SER A 116 -4.45 0.80 -18.42
CA SER A 116 -3.86 2.10 -18.68
C SER A 116 -2.59 2.37 -17.91
N LEU A 117 -1.78 3.22 -18.50
CA LEU A 117 -0.76 3.97 -17.79
C LEU A 117 -1.41 4.94 -16.80
N ILE A 118 -1.01 4.85 -15.54
CA ILE A 118 -1.52 5.67 -14.44
C ILE A 118 -0.61 6.86 -14.16
N GLU A 119 0.70 6.62 -14.12
CA GLU A 119 1.70 7.64 -13.75
C GLU A 119 3.08 7.35 -14.36
N ARG A 120 3.84 8.41 -14.65
CA ARG A 120 5.23 8.32 -15.12
C ARG A 120 6.17 8.91 -14.08
N TYR A 121 7.16 8.13 -13.67
CA TYR A 121 8.19 8.54 -12.74
C TYR A 121 9.52 8.67 -13.47
N GLN A 122 10.28 9.72 -13.17
CA GLN A 122 11.66 9.86 -13.62
C GLN A 122 12.58 9.66 -12.41
N ILE A 123 13.21 8.48 -12.32
CA ILE A 123 14.10 8.10 -11.22
C ILE A 123 15.55 8.19 -11.71
N GLY A 124 16.19 9.34 -11.51
CA GLY A 124 17.47 9.62 -12.15
C GLY A 124 17.32 9.59 -13.67
N ASP A 125 18.09 8.75 -14.35
CA ASP A 125 18.01 8.53 -15.80
C ASP A 125 17.01 7.41 -16.19
N THR A 126 16.35 6.78 -15.22
CA THR A 126 15.46 5.64 -15.43
C THR A 126 13.99 6.09 -15.50
N PRO A 127 13.33 6.02 -16.68
CA PRO A 127 11.90 6.29 -16.78
C PRO A 127 11.11 5.05 -16.34
N VAL A 128 10.33 5.18 -15.27
CA VAL A 128 9.48 4.12 -14.72
C VAL A 128 8.01 4.48 -14.95
N GLN A 129 7.21 3.49 -15.35
CA GLN A 129 5.79 3.65 -15.61
C GLN A 129 4.97 2.76 -14.69
N LEU A 130 3.96 3.33 -14.04
CA LEU A 130 2.93 2.59 -13.29
C LEU A 130 1.73 2.33 -14.21
N TRP A 131 1.35 1.06 -14.31
CA TRP A 131 0.21 0.57 -15.08
C TRP A 131 -0.76 -0.17 -14.17
N ALA A 132 -2.04 -0.13 -14.49
CA ALA A 132 -3.05 -0.93 -13.80
C ALA A 132 -4.16 -1.37 -14.75
N THR A 133 -4.64 -2.59 -14.53
CA THR A 133 -5.87 -3.11 -15.14
C THR A 133 -7.04 -2.73 -14.24
N ARG A 134 -8.08 -2.09 -14.77
CA ARG A 134 -9.28 -1.75 -14.01
C ARG A 134 -10.26 -2.91 -14.07
N TRP A 135 -10.20 -3.81 -13.08
CA TRP A 135 -10.93 -5.09 -13.14
C TRP A 135 -12.45 -4.95 -13.15
N ALA A 136 -13.01 -3.94 -12.47
CA ALA A 136 -14.43 -3.59 -12.59
C ALA A 136 -14.87 -3.22 -14.02
N PHE A 137 -13.99 -2.65 -14.85
CA PHE A 137 -14.30 -2.43 -16.27
C PHE A 137 -14.18 -3.71 -17.09
N VAL A 138 -13.14 -4.52 -16.82
CA VAL A 138 -12.90 -5.78 -17.52
C VAL A 138 -14.02 -6.78 -17.27
N THR A 139 -14.57 -6.86 -16.06
CA THR A 139 -15.68 -7.78 -15.76
C THR A 139 -16.96 -7.42 -16.52
N VAL A 140 -17.20 -6.13 -16.80
CA VAL A 140 -18.35 -5.67 -17.61
C VAL A 140 -18.13 -5.88 -19.11
N THR A 141 -16.93 -5.60 -19.61
CA THR A 141 -16.64 -5.58 -21.05
C THR A 141 -16.13 -6.91 -21.61
N ALA A 142 -15.53 -7.75 -20.77
CA ALA A 142 -14.99 -9.05 -21.10
C ALA A 142 -15.27 -10.07 -19.96
N PRO A 143 -16.54 -10.36 -19.65
CA PRO A 143 -16.97 -11.16 -18.49
C PRO A 143 -16.45 -12.62 -18.46
N SER A 144 -15.90 -13.12 -19.57
CA SER A 144 -15.22 -14.42 -19.60
C SER A 144 -13.80 -14.40 -19.04
N SER A 145 -13.24 -13.21 -18.76
CA SER A 145 -11.84 -13.03 -18.39
C SER A 145 -11.59 -13.05 -16.87
N ILE A 146 -12.63 -12.76 -16.08
CA ILE A 146 -12.60 -12.70 -14.62
C ILE A 146 -14.02 -12.94 -14.10
N SER A 147 -14.16 -13.56 -12.93
CA SER A 147 -15.46 -13.71 -12.27
C SER A 147 -15.91 -12.38 -11.64
N ALA A 148 -17.20 -12.22 -11.35
CA ALA A 148 -17.70 -11.02 -10.70
C ALA A 148 -17.13 -10.85 -9.28
N GLU A 149 -17.02 -11.97 -8.54
CA GLU A 149 -16.42 -12.08 -7.20
C GLU A 149 -14.94 -11.70 -7.24
N ASP A 150 -14.14 -12.33 -8.10
CA ASP A 150 -12.72 -11.97 -8.20
C ASP A 150 -12.51 -10.50 -8.61
N ALA A 151 -13.35 -9.98 -9.50
CA ALA A 151 -13.25 -8.60 -9.92
C ALA A 151 -13.66 -7.62 -8.81
N GLU A 152 -14.58 -8.00 -7.91
CA GLU A 152 -14.94 -7.25 -6.70
C GLU A 152 -13.73 -7.14 -5.78
N ASP A 153 -13.23 -8.27 -5.30
CA ASP A 153 -12.13 -8.32 -4.34
C ASP A 153 -10.88 -7.58 -4.83
N VAL A 154 -10.51 -7.78 -6.10
CA VAL A 154 -9.34 -7.13 -6.69
C VAL A 154 -9.57 -5.62 -6.86
N THR A 155 -10.80 -5.19 -7.19
CA THR A 155 -11.13 -3.76 -7.32
C THR A 155 -11.16 -3.06 -5.97
N GLU A 156 -11.73 -3.68 -4.95
CA GLU A 156 -11.75 -3.15 -3.58
C GLU A 156 -10.31 -2.94 -3.10
N LEU A 157 -9.47 -3.96 -3.24
CA LEU A 157 -8.06 -3.87 -2.88
C LEU A 157 -7.30 -2.79 -3.69
N GLN A 158 -7.59 -2.64 -4.99
CA GLN A 158 -7.02 -1.58 -5.85
C GLN A 158 -7.41 -0.16 -5.44
N THR A 159 -8.48 0.00 -4.68
CA THR A 159 -9.00 1.30 -4.24
C THR A 159 -8.84 1.53 -2.74
N GLY A 160 -8.26 0.56 -2.01
CA GLY A 160 -8.22 0.57 -0.55
C GLY A 160 -9.60 0.57 0.08
N ASP A 161 -10.52 -0.19 -0.51
CA ASP A 161 -11.92 -0.38 -0.08
C ASP A 161 -12.74 0.92 -0.06
N THR A 162 -12.36 1.90 -0.89
CA THR A 162 -13.03 3.22 -0.92
C THR A 162 -14.21 3.28 -1.89
N VAL A 163 -14.35 2.30 -2.78
CA VAL A 163 -15.46 2.23 -3.74
C VAL A 163 -16.44 1.13 -3.37
N ASP A 164 -17.74 1.42 -3.54
CA ASP A 164 -18.78 0.40 -3.53
C ASP A 164 -18.82 -0.28 -4.90
N TYR A 165 -18.48 -1.57 -4.95
CA TYR A 165 -18.31 -2.29 -6.21
C TYR A 165 -19.60 -2.41 -7.02
N GLU A 166 -20.75 -2.70 -6.37
CA GLU A 166 -22.04 -2.80 -7.06
C GLU A 166 -22.47 -1.48 -7.71
N SER A 167 -22.26 -0.35 -7.02
CA SER A 167 -22.50 0.98 -7.55
C SER A 167 -21.56 1.29 -8.72
N LEU A 168 -20.28 0.92 -8.61
CA LEU A 168 -19.31 1.11 -9.69
C LEU A 168 -19.70 0.31 -10.94
N ILE A 169 -20.09 -0.95 -10.80
CA ILE A 169 -20.57 -1.77 -11.91
C ILE A 169 -21.81 -1.15 -12.56
N SER A 170 -22.77 -0.70 -11.77
CA SER A 170 -23.99 -0.05 -12.25
C SER A 170 -23.67 1.24 -13.03
N GLN A 171 -22.72 2.05 -12.56
CA GLN A 171 -22.24 3.24 -13.26
C GLN A 171 -21.62 2.87 -14.62
N ILE A 172 -20.70 1.89 -14.65
CA ILE A 172 -20.02 1.45 -15.87
C ILE A 172 -21.03 0.96 -16.91
N GLN A 173 -22.03 0.16 -16.49
CA GLN A 173 -23.09 -0.34 -17.36
C GLN A 173 -23.98 0.78 -17.94
N SER A 174 -24.11 1.90 -17.21
CA SER A 174 -24.81 3.10 -17.68
C SER A 174 -23.98 3.97 -18.63
N GLY A 175 -22.70 3.62 -18.84
CA GLY A 175 -21.75 4.37 -19.66
C GLY A 175 -21.02 5.51 -18.93
N ASP A 176 -21.15 5.58 -17.60
CA ASP A 176 -20.36 6.49 -16.76
C ASP A 176 -19.12 5.75 -16.24
N TYR A 177 -17.95 6.27 -16.61
CA TYR A 177 -16.65 5.69 -16.24
C TYR A 177 -15.90 6.52 -15.20
N SER A 178 -16.52 7.56 -14.63
CA SER A 178 -15.86 8.46 -13.69
C SER A 178 -15.36 7.74 -12.43
N GLY A 179 -16.14 6.78 -11.90
CA GLY A 179 -15.77 6.00 -10.72
C GLY A 179 -14.54 5.08 -10.92
N LEU A 180 -14.16 4.77 -12.15
CA LEU A 180 -12.98 3.96 -12.45
C LEU A 180 -11.66 4.65 -12.08
N PHE A 181 -11.65 5.98 -12.05
CA PHE A 181 -10.43 6.75 -11.78
C PHE A 181 -10.09 6.83 -10.28
N THR A 182 -10.96 6.36 -9.39
CA THR A 182 -10.63 6.21 -7.96
C THR A 182 -9.47 5.23 -7.76
N THR A 183 -9.36 4.19 -8.59
CA THR A 183 -8.19 3.30 -8.61
C THR A 183 -6.91 4.09 -8.91
N ASP A 184 -6.92 4.94 -9.92
CA ASP A 184 -5.78 5.77 -10.29
C ASP A 184 -5.37 6.71 -9.15
N GLU A 185 -6.35 7.37 -8.53
CA GLU A 185 -6.14 8.30 -7.42
C GLU A 185 -5.52 7.58 -6.21
N PHE A 186 -6.05 6.42 -5.84
CA PHE A 186 -5.52 5.62 -4.76
C PHE A 186 -4.07 5.19 -5.03
N LEU A 187 -3.79 4.60 -6.20
CA LEU A 187 -2.46 4.12 -6.54
C LEU A 187 -1.43 5.27 -6.54
N LYS A 188 -1.79 6.45 -7.07
CA LYS A 188 -0.91 7.63 -7.08
C LYS A 188 -0.68 8.22 -5.69
N ALA A 189 -1.70 8.23 -4.85
CA ALA A 189 -1.60 8.81 -3.51
C ALA A 189 -0.80 7.93 -2.55
N HIS A 190 -0.82 6.61 -2.76
CA HIS A 190 -0.36 5.66 -1.75
C HIS A 190 0.87 4.83 -2.15
N ILE A 191 1.26 4.81 -3.42
CA ILE A 191 2.48 4.14 -3.86
C ILE A 191 3.59 5.15 -4.11
N THR A 192 4.77 4.85 -3.58
CA THR A 192 5.98 5.64 -3.82
C THR A 192 6.97 4.88 -4.68
N VAL A 193 7.52 5.54 -5.71
CA VAL A 193 8.62 5.03 -6.53
C VAL A 193 9.87 5.87 -6.27
N SER A 194 11.00 5.22 -5.98
CA SER A 194 12.23 5.88 -5.54
C SER A 194 13.49 5.21 -6.08
N SER A 195 14.62 5.92 -6.01
CA SER A 195 15.94 5.38 -6.35
C SER A 195 16.44 4.40 -5.28
N LEU A 196 17.34 3.50 -5.67
CA LEU A 196 18.09 2.65 -4.75
C LEU A 196 19.23 3.49 -4.14
N SER A 197 19.02 4.02 -2.94
CA SER A 197 20.06 4.72 -2.18
C SER A 197 21.20 3.79 -1.76
#